data_AF-A0A956RB04-F1
#
_entry.id   AF-A0A956RB04-F1
#
_cell.length_a   1.000
_cell.length_b   1.000
_cell.length_c   1.000
_cell.angle_alpha   90.00
_cell.angle_beta   90.00
_cell.angle_gamma   90.00
#
_symmetry.space_group_name_H-M   'P 1'
#
loop_
_entity.id
_entity.type
_entity.pdbx_description
1 polymer ?
#
loop_
_entity_poly.entity_id
_entity_poly.type
_entity_poly.pdbx_seq_one_letter_code
_entity_poly.pdbx_strand_id
1 'polypeptide(L)'
;AWQGGDLRAGNTLFSRYFETVERYFANKSSGDIEDLVQQTFEACVQGRDRVRDGSSFRAYLFGVAYNVMRVAHRERRRHAAVDEPVAAVRSEAPGPSTWLGAREDARWLREGLDRLPRSLRAVLELHYLQGLSSIDIAHLVGCPEGTVRSRLRRGRKLLRAALLERNAERGAEVSADSPLPLGPRTKFEPA
;
A
#
# COMPACT_ATOMS: atom_id res chain seq x y z
N ALA A 1 15.57 25.79 5.31
CA ALA A 1 16.71 25.45 4.44
C ALA A 1 16.24 25.03 3.05
N TRP A 2 15.66 23.83 2.86
CA TRP A 2 15.26 23.35 1.52
C TRP A 2 14.25 24.25 0.77
N GLN A 3 13.19 24.74 1.44
CA GLN A 3 12.25 25.70 0.84
C GLN A 3 12.94 26.98 0.32
N GLY A 4 14.01 27.41 0.98
CA GLY A 4 14.83 28.55 0.57
C GLY A 4 15.79 28.27 -0.60
N GLY A 5 15.68 27.10 -1.26
CA GLY A 5 16.50 26.73 -2.41
C GLY A 5 17.84 26.06 -2.08
N ASP A 6 18.07 25.68 -0.83
CA ASP A 6 19.31 24.99 -0.42
C ASP A 6 19.40 23.59 -1.04
N LEU A 7 20.32 23.43 -1.99
CA LEU A 7 20.58 22.17 -2.72
C LEU A 7 21.10 21.06 -1.81
N ARG A 8 21.88 21.36 -0.77
CA ARG A 8 22.39 20.34 0.17
C ARG A 8 21.26 19.77 1.03
N ALA A 9 20.36 20.65 1.47
CA ALA A 9 19.15 20.24 2.16
C ALA A 9 18.26 19.39 1.24
N GLY A 10 18.15 19.77 -0.05
CA GLY A 10 17.45 19.00 -1.08
C GLY A 10 18.02 17.59 -1.26
N ASN A 11 19.33 17.46 -1.46
CA ASN A 11 20.00 16.16 -1.60
C ASN A 11 19.82 15.28 -0.37
N THR A 12 19.92 15.85 0.84
CA THR A 12 19.67 15.13 2.09
C THR A 12 18.25 14.55 2.13
N LEU A 13 17.24 15.33 1.72
CA LEU A 13 15.86 14.86 1.65
C LEU A 13 15.68 13.79 0.57
N PHE A 14 16.27 13.97 -0.61
CA PHE A 14 16.23 12.98 -1.67
C PHE A 14 16.79 11.63 -1.20
N SER A 15 18.05 11.60 -0.73
CA SER A 15 18.69 10.37 -0.26
C SER A 15 17.91 9.70 0.88
N ARG A 16 17.31 10.49 1.77
CA ARG A 16 16.51 9.97 2.89
C ARG A 16 15.22 9.29 2.45
N TYR A 17 14.56 9.80 1.40
CA TYR A 17 13.20 9.36 1.06
C TYR A 17 13.10 8.54 -0.23
N PHE A 18 14.14 8.51 -1.07
CA PHE A 18 14.15 7.79 -2.35
C PHE A 18 13.61 6.36 -2.24
N GLU A 19 14.24 5.52 -1.41
CA GLU A 19 13.85 4.11 -1.24
C GLU A 19 12.39 3.96 -0.73
N THR A 20 11.93 4.90 0.11
CA THR A 20 10.55 4.84 0.63
C THR A 20 9.53 5.19 -0.45
N VAL A 21 9.85 6.16 -1.33
CA VAL A 21 9.00 6.54 -2.46
C VAL A 21 8.99 5.44 -3.53
N GLU A 22 10.15 4.87 -3.84
CA GLU A 22 10.27 3.73 -4.75
C GLU A 22 9.43 2.54 -4.25
N ARG A 23 9.59 2.16 -2.98
CA ARG A 23 8.78 1.11 -2.34
C ARG A 23 7.28 1.44 -2.33
N TYR A 24 6.92 2.72 -2.17
CA TYR A 24 5.52 3.15 -2.24
C TYR A 24 4.89 2.86 -3.61
N PHE A 25 5.63 3.09 -4.70
CA PHE A 25 5.18 2.82 -6.07
C PHE A 25 5.26 1.33 -6.43
N ALA A 26 6.33 0.64 -6.05
CA ALA A 26 6.49 -0.81 -6.28
C ALA A 26 5.35 -1.65 -5.68
N ASN A 27 4.72 -1.15 -4.61
CA ASN A 27 3.55 -1.80 -4.00
C ASN A 27 2.22 -1.56 -4.75
N LYS A 28 2.22 -0.78 -5.84
CA LYS A 28 0.99 -0.31 -6.53
C LYS A 28 1.07 -0.36 -8.05
N SER A 29 2.27 -0.41 -8.62
CA SER A 29 2.51 -0.46 -10.05
C SER A 29 3.68 -1.42 -10.31
N SER A 30 3.53 -2.28 -11.31
CA SER A 30 4.61 -3.10 -11.86
C SER A 30 5.40 -2.39 -12.97
N GLY A 31 4.94 -1.22 -13.44
CA GLY A 31 5.57 -0.45 -14.52
C GLY A 31 5.83 1.02 -14.20
N ASP A 32 6.88 1.56 -14.81
CA ASP A 32 7.37 2.95 -14.76
C ASP A 32 7.65 3.48 -13.34
N ILE A 33 8.17 2.63 -12.45
CA ILE A 33 8.47 3.02 -11.06
C ILE A 33 9.49 4.16 -11.03
N GLU A 34 10.55 4.06 -11.82
CA GLU A 34 11.61 5.07 -11.90
C GLU A 34 11.04 6.43 -12.35
N ASP A 35 10.22 6.44 -13.40
CA ASP A 35 9.55 7.65 -13.89
C ASP A 35 8.63 8.26 -12.83
N LEU A 36 7.85 7.44 -12.11
CA LEU A 36 6.97 7.92 -11.04
C LEU A 36 7.78 8.53 -9.88
N VAL A 37 8.94 7.94 -9.54
CA VAL A 37 9.86 8.49 -8.54
C VAL A 37 10.43 9.83 -9.02
N GLN A 38 10.92 9.88 -10.25
CA GLN A 38 11.48 11.08 -10.85
C GLN A 38 10.45 12.23 -10.87
N GLN A 39 9.27 11.98 -11.45
CA GLN A 39 8.18 12.96 -11.51
C GLN A 39 7.77 13.46 -10.11
N THR A 40 7.81 12.57 -9.11
CA THR A 40 7.52 12.95 -7.72
C THR A 40 8.54 13.93 -7.17
N PHE A 41 9.83 13.67 -7.34
CA PHE A 41 10.87 14.56 -6.83
C PHE A 41 10.96 15.87 -7.64
N GLU A 42 10.76 15.82 -8.96
CA GLU A 42 10.65 17.03 -9.79
C GLU A 42 9.50 17.92 -9.35
N ALA A 43 8.29 17.36 -9.20
CA ALA A 43 7.13 18.10 -8.72
C ALA A 43 7.32 18.62 -7.29
N CYS A 44 8.03 17.87 -6.43
CA CYS A 44 8.41 18.35 -5.10
C CYS A 44 9.29 19.59 -5.16
N VAL A 45 10.32 19.59 -6.00
CA VAL A 45 11.25 20.71 -6.18
C VAL A 45 10.54 21.94 -6.77
N GLN A 46 9.72 21.74 -7.80
CA GLN A 46 8.94 22.80 -8.45
C GLN A 46 7.88 23.40 -7.50
N GLY A 47 7.29 22.56 -6.65
CA GLY A 47 6.24 22.96 -5.71
C GLY A 47 6.73 23.32 -4.31
N ARG A 48 8.05 23.44 -4.07
CA ARG A 48 8.63 23.57 -2.72
C ARG A 48 8.01 24.69 -1.87
N ASP A 49 7.58 25.78 -2.50
CA ASP A 49 6.96 26.92 -1.81
C ASP A 49 5.51 26.65 -1.37
N ARG A 50 4.93 25.52 -1.81
CA ARG A 50 3.58 25.07 -1.45
C ARG A 50 3.55 24.15 -0.24
N VAL A 51 4.71 23.82 0.35
CA VAL A 51 4.76 23.11 1.63
C VAL A 51 4.13 24.00 2.68
N ARG A 52 3.06 23.50 3.30
CA ARG A 52 2.27 24.27 4.26
C ARG A 52 2.98 24.33 5.59
N ASP A 53 2.83 25.46 6.28
CA ASP A 53 3.31 25.62 7.64
C ASP A 53 2.70 24.55 8.56
N GLY A 54 3.55 23.93 9.38
CA GLY A 54 3.16 22.83 10.28
C GLY A 54 3.00 21.46 9.61
N SER A 55 3.08 21.34 8.28
CA SER A 55 3.11 20.04 7.59
C SER A 55 4.53 19.49 7.49
N SER A 56 4.70 18.19 7.71
CA SER A 56 6.02 17.57 7.53
C SER A 56 6.36 17.45 6.04
N PHE A 57 7.65 17.53 5.70
CA PHE A 57 8.11 17.25 4.33
C PHE A 57 7.64 15.87 3.85
N ARG A 58 7.59 14.88 4.75
CA ARG A 58 7.07 13.54 4.44
C ARG A 58 5.60 13.60 3.98
N ALA A 59 4.75 14.35 4.69
CA ALA A 59 3.36 14.52 4.32
C ALA A 59 3.21 15.20 2.95
N TYR A 60 4.00 16.24 2.70
CA TYR A 60 4.07 16.89 1.40
C TYR A 60 4.50 15.94 0.28
N LEU A 61 5.61 15.23 0.46
CA LEU A 61 6.19 14.30 -0.51
C LEU A 61 5.21 13.19 -0.90
N PHE A 62 4.57 12.54 0.08
CA PHE A 62 3.59 11.48 -0.22
C PHE A 62 2.29 12.03 -0.80
N GLY A 63 1.99 13.30 -0.55
CA GLY A 63 0.94 14.01 -1.26
C GLY A 63 1.25 14.18 -2.75
N VAL A 64 2.47 14.61 -3.08
CA VAL A 64 2.93 14.72 -4.46
C VAL A 64 2.93 13.33 -5.13
N ALA A 65 3.51 12.31 -4.48
CA ALA A 65 3.55 10.94 -4.99
C ALA A 65 2.16 10.36 -5.29
N TYR A 66 1.19 10.60 -4.39
CA TYR A 66 -0.19 10.18 -4.58
C TYR A 66 -0.84 10.83 -5.81
N ASN A 67 -0.60 12.12 -6.01
CA ASN A 67 -1.13 12.85 -7.16
C ASN A 67 -0.51 12.37 -8.47
N VAL A 68 0.82 12.20 -8.52
CA VAL A 68 1.54 11.64 -9.67
C VAL A 68 0.96 10.29 -10.07
N MET A 69 0.81 9.37 -9.12
CA MET A 69 0.19 8.06 -9.36
C MET A 69 -1.25 8.17 -9.88
N ARG A 70 -2.05 9.08 -9.32
CA ARG A 70 -3.45 9.26 -9.73
C ARG A 70 -3.54 9.75 -11.18
N VAL A 71 -2.64 10.64 -11.59
CA VAL A 71 -2.54 11.13 -12.98
C VAL A 71 -2.12 10.00 -13.91
N ALA A 72 -1.03 9.28 -13.59
CA ALA A 72 -0.54 8.16 -14.39
C ALA A 72 -1.61 7.07 -14.58
N HIS A 73 -2.36 6.71 -13.52
CA HIS A 73 -3.47 5.77 -13.65
C HIS A 73 -4.60 6.28 -14.55
N ARG A 74 -4.92 7.58 -14.50
CA ARG A 74 -5.96 8.17 -15.36
C ARG A 74 -5.54 8.15 -16.82
N GLU A 75 -4.27 8.42 -17.11
CA GLU A 75 -3.71 8.37 -18.46
C GLU A 75 -3.69 6.96 -19.00
N ARG A 76 -3.17 5.99 -18.24
CA ARG A 76 -3.21 4.56 -18.61
C ARG A 76 -4.64 4.08 -18.90
N ARG A 77 -5.63 4.49 -18.09
CA ARG A 77 -7.05 4.16 -18.34
C ARG A 77 -7.61 4.78 -19.61
N ARG A 78 -7.13 5.96 -20.02
CA ARG A 78 -7.54 6.60 -21.28
C ARG A 78 -6.94 5.90 -22.47
N HIS A 79 -5.65 5.58 -22.43
CA HIS A 79 -4.98 4.84 -23.51
C HIS A 79 -5.56 3.43 -23.66
N ALA A 80 -5.78 2.71 -22.55
CA ALA A 80 -6.43 1.39 -22.56
C ALA A 80 -7.96 1.41 -22.82
N ALA A 81 -8.56 2.58 -23.01
CA ALA A 81 -9.94 2.71 -23.50
C ALA A 81 -9.99 3.03 -25.00
N VAL A 82 -8.85 3.37 -25.60
CA VAL A 82 -8.67 3.60 -27.04
C VAL A 82 -8.17 2.32 -27.71
N ASP A 83 -7.36 1.52 -27.02
CA ASP A 83 -7.00 0.15 -27.40
C ASP A 83 -7.88 -0.87 -26.64
N GLU A 84 -8.39 -1.88 -27.33
CA GLU A 84 -9.28 -2.96 -26.83
C GLU A 84 -8.75 -3.63 -25.53
N PRO A 85 -9.62 -4.14 -24.61
CA PRO A 85 -9.28 -4.22 -23.19
C PRO A 85 -8.26 -5.33 -22.90
N VAL A 86 -7.00 -4.94 -22.70
CA VAL A 86 -5.98 -5.81 -22.12
C VAL A 86 -6.32 -6.06 -20.65
N ALA A 87 -6.38 -7.34 -20.30
CA ALA A 87 -6.76 -7.88 -19.00
C ALA A 87 -6.10 -7.15 -17.82
N ALA A 88 -6.86 -7.06 -16.73
CA ALA A 88 -6.46 -6.43 -15.47
C ALA A 88 -5.09 -6.96 -15.00
N VAL A 89 -4.08 -6.08 -15.04
CA VAL A 89 -2.74 -6.34 -14.51
C VAL A 89 -2.85 -6.64 -13.02
N ARG A 90 -2.73 -7.93 -12.67
CA ARG A 90 -2.40 -8.36 -11.31
C ARG A 90 -0.96 -7.92 -11.06
N SER A 91 -0.74 -7.15 -10.00
CA SER A 91 0.59 -6.74 -9.56
C SER A 91 1.34 -7.97 -9.04
N GLU A 92 2.31 -8.47 -9.80
CA GLU A 92 3.26 -9.47 -9.31
C GLU A 92 4.26 -8.82 -8.35
N ALA A 93 4.61 -9.53 -7.27
CA ALA A 93 5.44 -9.03 -6.17
C ALA A 93 6.91 -9.49 -6.30
N PRO A 94 7.92 -8.66 -5.95
CA PRO A 94 9.33 -9.10 -5.99
C PRO A 94 9.80 -9.82 -4.69
N GLY A 95 10.58 -10.90 -4.85
CA GLY A 95 11.43 -11.58 -3.82
C GLY A 95 12.81 -10.90 -3.63
N PRO A 96 13.82 -11.30 -2.77
CA PRO A 96 14.09 -12.52 -1.93
C PRO A 96 14.55 -12.19 -0.45
N SER A 97 14.21 -12.88 0.66
CA SER A 97 14.59 -14.17 1.32
C SER A 97 15.46 -14.02 2.59
N THR A 98 14.80 -13.84 3.74
CA THR A 98 15.19 -14.33 5.10
C THR A 98 13.98 -14.30 6.07
N TRP A 99 12.78 -14.13 5.50
CA TRP A 99 11.66 -13.35 6.03
C TRP A 99 10.32 -14.09 5.83
N LEU A 100 10.23 -15.41 6.03
CA LEU A 100 9.09 -16.20 5.54
C LEU A 100 7.76 -15.81 6.22
N GLY A 101 7.67 -15.83 7.56
CA GLY A 101 6.43 -15.46 8.27
C GLY A 101 6.03 -13.98 8.10
N ALA A 102 6.99 -13.06 8.21
CA ALA A 102 6.72 -11.65 7.97
C ALA A 102 6.40 -11.32 6.50
N ARG A 103 6.87 -12.12 5.54
CA ARG A 103 6.43 -12.04 4.13
C ARG A 103 5.01 -12.53 3.95
N GLU A 104 4.62 -13.59 4.63
CA GLU A 104 3.25 -14.10 4.55
C GLU A 104 2.26 -13.09 5.12
N ASP A 105 2.56 -12.52 6.29
CA ASP A 105 1.76 -11.44 6.88
C ASP A 105 1.71 -10.20 5.97
N ALA A 106 2.85 -9.79 5.40
CA ALA A 106 2.90 -8.65 4.47
C ALA A 106 2.15 -8.93 3.16
N ARG A 107 2.20 -10.17 2.64
CA ARG A 107 1.43 -10.62 1.48
C ARG A 107 -0.07 -10.59 1.80
N TRP A 108 -0.48 -11.09 2.96
CA TRP A 108 -1.89 -11.11 3.35
C TRP A 108 -2.46 -9.72 3.60
N LEU A 109 -1.68 -8.85 4.24
CA LEU A 109 -2.04 -7.45 4.37
C LEU A 109 -2.23 -6.80 3.00
N ARG A 110 -1.33 -7.09 2.04
CA ARG A 110 -1.42 -6.58 0.67
C ARG A 110 -2.67 -7.08 -0.04
N GLU A 111 -2.91 -8.38 -0.04
CA GLU A 111 -4.11 -8.97 -0.65
C GLU A 111 -5.39 -8.45 0.01
N GLY A 112 -5.40 -8.29 1.34
CA GLY A 112 -6.50 -7.68 2.06
C GLY A 112 -6.76 -6.24 1.60
N LEU A 113 -5.70 -5.44 1.47
CA LEU A 113 -5.77 -4.07 0.94
C LEU A 113 -6.22 -4.02 -0.52
N ASP A 114 -5.84 -5.00 -1.35
CA ASP A 114 -6.24 -5.09 -2.76
C ASP A 114 -7.75 -5.32 -2.92
N ARG A 115 -8.42 -5.95 -1.94
CA ARG A 115 -9.88 -6.14 -1.92
C ARG A 115 -10.65 -4.87 -1.56
N LEU A 116 -10.00 -3.82 -1.05
CA LEU A 116 -10.67 -2.59 -0.65
C LEU A 116 -10.94 -1.67 -1.87
N PRO A 117 -12.05 -0.89 -1.84
CA PRO A 117 -12.22 0.23 -2.76
C PRO A 117 -11.00 1.16 -2.73
N ARG A 118 -10.52 1.60 -3.91
CA ARG A 118 -9.28 2.40 -4.06
C ARG A 118 -9.20 3.60 -3.12
N SER A 119 -10.32 4.29 -2.89
CA SER A 119 -10.38 5.45 -2.01
C SER A 119 -10.19 5.11 -0.52
N LEU A 120 -10.59 3.92 -0.08
CA LEU A 120 -10.39 3.43 1.28
C LEU A 120 -8.97 2.91 1.49
N ARG A 121 -8.45 2.16 0.51
CA ARG A 121 -7.06 1.71 0.50
C ARG A 121 -6.10 2.89 0.59
N ALA A 122 -6.29 3.90 -0.25
CA ALA A 122 -5.41 5.06 -0.30
C ALA A 122 -5.30 5.77 1.07
N VAL A 123 -6.42 6.01 1.76
CA VAL A 123 -6.37 6.67 3.08
C VAL A 123 -5.70 5.81 4.14
N LEU A 124 -5.87 4.47 4.09
CA LEU A 124 -5.19 3.57 5.02
C LEU A 124 -3.68 3.57 4.80
N GLU A 125 -3.23 3.47 3.55
CA GLU A 125 -1.80 3.45 3.23
C GLU A 125 -1.13 4.78 3.56
N LEU A 126 -1.77 5.91 3.23
CA LEU A 126 -1.24 7.24 3.57
C LEU A 126 -1.15 7.43 5.10
N HIS A 127 -2.13 6.96 5.85
CA HIS A 127 -2.14 7.10 7.30
C HIS A 127 -1.16 6.14 8.00
N TYR A 128 -1.26 4.85 7.73
CA TYR A 128 -0.53 3.82 8.47
C TYR A 128 0.87 3.52 7.94
N LEU A 129 1.05 3.55 6.62
CA LEU A 129 2.37 3.26 6.02
C LEU A 129 3.19 4.53 5.85
N GLN A 130 2.54 5.64 5.54
CA GLN A 130 3.21 6.92 5.31
C GLN A 130 3.16 7.86 6.50
N GLY A 131 2.38 7.57 7.54
CA GLY A 131 2.36 8.35 8.78
C GLY A 131 1.70 9.73 8.64
N LEU A 132 0.86 9.94 7.63
CA LEU A 132 0.17 11.21 7.43
C LEU A 132 -0.99 11.36 8.41
N SER A 133 -1.19 12.57 8.91
CA SER A 133 -2.36 12.90 9.73
C SER A 133 -3.65 12.89 8.90
N SER A 134 -4.81 12.76 9.56
CA SER A 134 -6.10 12.87 8.87
C SER A 134 -6.29 14.22 8.19
N ILE A 135 -5.71 15.29 8.76
CA ILE A 135 -5.75 16.65 8.21
C ILE A 135 -4.91 16.71 6.92
N ASP A 136 -3.68 16.19 6.93
CA ASP A 136 -2.81 16.17 5.75
C ASP A 136 -3.46 15.39 4.60
N ILE A 137 -4.05 14.24 4.93
CA ILE A 137 -4.77 13.42 3.95
C ILE A 137 -5.98 14.20 3.42
N ALA A 138 -6.76 14.85 4.28
CA ALA A 138 -7.94 15.62 3.87
C ALA A 138 -7.61 16.68 2.83
N HIS A 139 -6.52 17.41 3.07
CA HIS A 139 -5.97 18.39 2.14
C HIS A 139 -5.51 17.77 0.82
N LEU A 140 -4.88 16.59 0.88
CA LEU A 140 -4.39 15.88 -0.28
C LEU A 140 -5.51 15.37 -1.20
N VAL A 141 -6.52 14.71 -0.61
CA VAL A 141 -7.64 14.15 -1.39
C VAL A 141 -8.74 15.16 -1.69
N GLY A 142 -8.66 16.39 -1.16
CA GLY A 142 -9.66 17.43 -1.38
C GLY A 142 -11.01 17.08 -0.77
N CYS A 143 -11.03 16.62 0.49
CA CYS A 143 -12.27 16.27 1.19
C CYS A 143 -12.23 16.71 2.66
N PRO A 144 -13.37 16.82 3.36
CA PRO A 144 -13.40 17.15 4.79
C PRO A 144 -12.62 16.14 5.64
N GLU A 145 -11.98 16.60 6.72
CA GLU A 145 -11.24 15.71 7.63
C GLU A 145 -12.15 14.61 8.22
N GLY A 146 -13.39 14.94 8.55
CA GLY A 146 -14.40 13.97 8.99
C GLY A 146 -14.63 12.84 7.98
N THR A 147 -14.53 13.14 6.67
CA THR A 147 -14.60 12.15 5.59
C THR A 147 -13.38 11.24 5.58
N VAL A 148 -12.19 11.76 5.86
CA VAL A 148 -10.99 10.92 6.01
C VAL A 148 -11.14 9.99 7.21
N ARG A 149 -11.55 10.50 8.37
CA ARG A 149 -11.76 9.69 9.58
C ARG A 149 -12.81 8.60 9.36
N SER A 150 -13.91 8.91 8.69
CA SER A 150 -14.95 7.92 8.37
C SER A 150 -14.46 6.87 7.37
N ARG A 151 -13.68 7.27 6.35
CA ARG A 151 -13.03 6.33 5.41
C ARG A 151 -12.00 5.44 6.10
N LEU A 152 -11.18 5.98 7.02
CA LEU A 152 -10.26 5.18 7.84
C LEU A 152 -11.00 4.15 8.68
N ARG A 153 -12.09 4.55 9.35
CA ARG A 153 -12.94 3.63 10.14
C ARG A 153 -13.52 2.53 9.25
N ARG A 154 -14.11 2.90 8.11
CA ARG A 154 -14.70 1.94 7.17
C ARG A 154 -13.66 1.01 6.56
N GLY A 155 -12.51 1.54 6.14
CA GLY A 155 -11.40 0.79 5.60
C GLY A 155 -10.87 -0.25 6.58
N ARG A 156 -10.64 0.14 7.85
CA ARG A 156 -10.25 -0.82 8.90
C ARG A 156 -11.26 -1.95 9.10
N LYS A 157 -12.56 -1.63 9.07
CA LYS A 157 -13.62 -2.65 9.20
C LYS A 157 -13.56 -3.65 8.05
N LEU A 158 -13.43 -3.17 6.80
CA LEU A 158 -13.36 -4.04 5.63
C LEU A 158 -12.06 -4.86 5.59
N LEU A 159 -10.93 -4.25 5.93
CA LEU A 159 -9.65 -4.95 5.99
C LEU A 159 -9.68 -6.05 7.05
N ARG A 160 -10.23 -5.77 8.24
CA ARG A 160 -10.42 -6.79 9.28
C ARG A 160 -11.30 -7.94 8.81
N ALA A 161 -12.40 -7.64 8.11
CA ALA A 161 -13.27 -8.68 7.56
C ALA A 161 -12.54 -9.57 6.54
N ALA A 162 -11.79 -8.96 5.61
CA ALA A 162 -11.01 -9.68 4.61
C ALA A 162 -9.92 -10.58 5.23
N LEU A 163 -9.26 -10.13 6.30
CA LEU A 163 -8.27 -10.93 7.02
C LEU A 163 -8.91 -12.09 7.82
N LEU A 164 -10.10 -11.88 8.40
CA LEU A 164 -10.82 -12.92 9.14
C LEU A 164 -11.35 -14.02 8.23
N GLU A 165 -11.95 -13.66 7.09
CA GLU A 165 -12.43 -14.60 6.08
C GLU A 165 -11.31 -15.55 5.63
N ARG A 166 -10.13 -15.00 5.34
CA ARG A 166 -8.97 -15.81 4.97
C ARG A 166 -8.46 -16.71 6.09
N ASN A 167 -8.46 -16.23 7.33
CA ASN A 167 -8.05 -17.07 8.47
C ASN A 167 -9.00 -18.26 8.64
N ALA A 168 -10.29 -18.09 8.33
CA ALA A 168 -11.26 -19.19 8.31
C ALA A 168 -10.98 -20.17 7.15
N GLU A 169 -10.66 -19.68 5.95
CA GLU A 169 -10.24 -20.51 4.80
C GLU A 169 -9.01 -21.37 5.14
N ARG A 170 -7.99 -20.80 5.80
CA ARG A 170 -6.81 -21.55 6.26
C ARG A 170 -7.15 -22.60 7.30
N GLY A 171 -8.02 -22.28 8.27
CA GLY A 171 -8.46 -23.24 9.27
C GLY A 171 -9.19 -24.44 8.65
N ALA A 172 -9.90 -24.22 7.55
CA ALA A 172 -10.57 -25.28 6.79
C ALA A 172 -9.58 -26.13 5.96
N GLU A 173 -8.61 -25.51 5.27
CA GLU A 173 -7.57 -26.23 4.50
C GLU A 173 -6.69 -27.12 5.40
N VAL A 174 -6.26 -26.62 6.55
CA VAL A 174 -5.46 -27.40 7.53
C VAL A 174 -6.27 -28.54 8.15
N SER A 175 -7.59 -28.41 8.25
CA SER A 175 -8.48 -29.48 8.76
C SER A 175 -8.78 -30.54 7.70
N ALA A 176 -8.76 -30.19 6.41
CA ALA A 176 -9.07 -31.10 5.31
C ALA A 176 -7.92 -32.07 4.95
N ASP A 177 -6.67 -31.70 5.27
CA ASP A 177 -5.46 -32.46 4.94
C ASP A 177 -4.89 -33.28 6.12
N SER A 178 -5.66 -33.43 7.20
CA SER A 178 -5.26 -34.23 8.36
C SER A 178 -5.75 -35.67 8.19
N PRO A 179 -4.87 -36.67 7.93
CA PRO A 179 -5.29 -38.06 8.00
C PRO A 179 -5.58 -38.37 9.47
N LEU A 180 -6.86 -38.58 9.80
CA LEU A 180 -7.27 -39.12 11.09
C LEU A 180 -6.40 -40.35 11.40
N PRO A 181 -5.77 -40.46 12.58
CA PRO A 181 -5.16 -41.72 12.98
C PRO A 181 -6.29 -42.71 13.25
N LEU A 182 -6.66 -43.49 12.23
CA LEU A 182 -7.40 -44.74 12.42
C LEU A 182 -6.45 -45.70 13.11
N GLY A 183 -6.40 -45.64 14.44
CA GLY A 183 -5.89 -46.74 15.25
C GLY A 183 -7.06 -47.63 15.65
N PRO A 184 -7.16 -48.88 15.14
CA PRO A 184 -7.95 -49.88 15.83
C PRO A 184 -7.06 -51.01 16.38
N ARG A 185 -7.19 -51.16 17.71
CA ARG A 185 -7.41 -52.40 18.45
C ARG A 185 -6.24 -53.41 18.51
N THR A 186 -5.38 -53.25 19.51
CA THR A 186 -4.72 -54.39 20.13
C THR A 186 -5.61 -54.93 21.26
N LYS A 187 -6.13 -56.15 21.04
CA LYS A 187 -6.77 -56.97 22.06
C LYS A 187 -5.74 -57.32 23.13
N PHE A 188 -6.04 -57.05 24.39
CA PHE A 188 -5.33 -57.62 25.53
C PHE A 188 -5.88 -59.04 25.75
N GLU A 189 -5.03 -60.06 25.58
CA GLU A 189 -5.24 -61.41 26.12
C GLU A 189 -4.27 -61.61 27.30
N PRO A 190 -4.71 -62.23 28.41
CA PRO A 190 -3.87 -62.45 29.57
C PRO A 190 -3.28 -63.87 29.59
N ALA A 191 -2.04 -63.98 30.05
CA ALA A 191 -1.51 -65.14 30.79
C ALA A 191 -0.41 -64.65 31.74
#